data_AF-A0A1E7GS09-F1
#
_entry.id   AF-A0A1E7GS09-F1
#
_cell.length_a   1.000
_cell.length_b   1.000
_cell.length_c   1.000
_cell.angle_alpha   90.00
_cell.angle_beta   90.00
_cell.angle_gamma   90.00
#
_symmetry.space_group_name_H-M   'P 1'
#
loop_
_entity.id
_entity.type
_entity.pdbx_description
1 polymer ?
#
loop_
_entity_poly.entity_id
_entity_poly.type
_entity_poly.pdbx_seq_one_letter_code
_entity_poly.pdbx_strand_id
1 'polypeptide(L)'
;MTEENMDKLKNQRVFQHTSGRYILLTRAGKAVSFRVDERGRTHVLEELKGVDFKATGTQLKKEGWQCIGPGLEFQRLLENVGDAIG
;
A
#
# COMPACT_ATOMS: atom_id res chain seq x y z
N MET A 1 -9.68 -21.08 -6.52
CA MET A 1 -8.87 -19.99 -5.91
C MET A 1 -7.69 -20.69 -5.22
N THR A 2 -6.47 -20.57 -5.73
CA THR A 2 -5.29 -21.34 -5.29
C THR A 2 -4.69 -20.75 -4.00
N GLU A 3 -3.95 -21.56 -3.23
CA GLU A 3 -3.27 -21.11 -1.99
C GLU A 3 -2.32 -19.92 -2.22
N GLU A 4 -1.66 -19.89 -3.38
CA GLU A 4 -0.79 -18.79 -3.80
C GLU A 4 -1.53 -17.43 -3.88
N ASN A 5 -2.79 -17.47 -4.33
CA ASN A 5 -3.63 -16.27 -4.36
C ASN A 5 -4.08 -15.86 -2.95
N MET A 6 -4.25 -16.81 -2.03
CA MET A 6 -4.58 -16.51 -0.64
C MET A 6 -3.41 -15.89 0.13
N ASP A 7 -2.18 -16.26 -0.20
CA ASP A 7 -0.98 -15.69 0.43
C ASP A 7 -0.79 -14.22 0.02
N LYS A 8 -0.95 -13.92 -1.28
CA LYS A 8 -0.93 -12.53 -1.80
C LYS A 8 -1.99 -11.64 -1.12
N LEU A 9 -3.18 -12.18 -0.85
CA LEU A 9 -4.25 -11.48 -0.14
C LEU A 9 -3.91 -11.19 1.33
N LYS A 10 -2.91 -11.82 1.93
CA LYS A 10 -2.46 -11.57 3.32
C LYS A 10 -1.21 -10.70 3.40
N ASN A 11 -0.47 -10.55 2.31
CA ASN A 11 0.85 -9.90 2.29
C ASN A 11 0.82 -8.37 2.21
N GLN A 12 -0.31 -7.79 1.86
CA GLN A 12 -0.44 -6.33 1.78
C GLN A 12 -1.84 -5.85 2.18
N ARG A 13 -1.92 -4.59 2.60
CA ARG A 13 -3.17 -3.90 2.90
C ARG A 13 -3.09 -2.48 2.37
N VAL A 14 -4.20 -2.02 1.80
CA VAL A 14 -4.38 -0.62 1.44
C VAL A 14 -5.23 0.08 2.47
N PHE A 15 -4.74 1.23 2.89
CA PHE A 15 -5.41 2.15 3.78
C PHE A 15 -5.78 3.41 3.00
N GLN A 16 -6.98 3.92 3.23
CA GLN A 16 -7.48 5.16 2.64
C GLN A 16 -7.74 6.19 3.73
N HIS A 17 -7.31 7.42 3.50
CA HIS A 17 -7.64 8.58 4.30
C HIS A 17 -8.74 9.40 3.61
N THR A 18 -9.57 10.08 4.39
CA THR A 18 -10.69 10.92 3.89
C THR A 18 -10.22 12.04 2.96
N SER A 19 -8.95 12.46 3.06
CA SER A 19 -8.32 13.42 2.16
C SER A 19 -7.95 12.87 0.76
N GLY A 20 -8.41 11.67 0.40
CA GLY A 20 -8.08 11.02 -0.88
C GLY A 20 -6.63 10.52 -0.98
N ARG A 21 -5.97 10.28 0.16
CA ARG A 21 -4.63 9.66 0.21
C ARG A 21 -4.75 8.17 0.48
N TYR A 22 -3.81 7.41 -0.06
CA TYR A 22 -3.72 5.97 0.13
C TYR A 22 -2.35 5.58 0.67
N ILE A 23 -2.31 4.50 1.43
CA ILE A 23 -1.07 3.84 1.87
C ILE A 23 -1.18 2.36 1.53
N LEU A 24 -0.27 1.85 0.71
CA LEU A 24 -0.05 0.43 0.50
C LEU A 24 1.00 -0.06 1.49
N LEU A 25 0.57 -0.83 2.48
CA LEU A 25 1.42 -1.40 3.53
C LEU A 25 1.64 -2.89 3.27
N THR A 26 2.89 -3.35 3.33
CA THR A 26 3.28 -4.72 2.98
C THR A 26 3.94 -5.43 4.16
N ARG A 27 3.77 -6.76 4.24
CA ARG A 27 4.44 -7.61 5.24
C ARG A 27 5.95 -7.67 5.07
N ALA A 28 6.46 -7.34 3.88
CA ALA A 28 7.88 -7.18 3.61
C ALA A 28 8.48 -5.91 4.24
N GLY A 29 7.68 -5.15 4.99
CA GLY A 29 8.13 -3.95 5.70
C GLY A 29 8.31 -2.74 4.80
N LYS A 30 7.50 -2.64 3.75
CA LYS A 30 7.37 -1.42 2.92
C LYS A 30 6.00 -0.77 3.13
N ALA A 31 5.98 0.57 3.18
CA ALA A 31 4.78 1.39 3.07
C ALA A 31 4.95 2.39 1.92
N VAL A 32 3.99 2.44 1.01
CA VAL A 32 3.98 3.39 -0.10
C VAL A 32 2.78 4.30 0.05
N SER A 33 3.00 5.60 0.22
CA SER A 33 1.94 6.61 0.18
C SER A 33 1.72 7.07 -1.27
N PHE A 34 0.46 7.16 -1.68
CA PHE A 34 0.11 7.56 -3.04
C PHE A 34 -1.25 8.26 -3.12
N ARG A 35 -1.51 8.89 -4.27
CA ARG A 35 -2.83 9.39 -4.66
C ARG A 35 -3.26 8.77 -5.99
N VAL A 36 -4.56 8.76 -6.23
CA VAL A 36 -5.13 8.38 -7.53
C VAL A 36 -5.75 9.64 -8.12
N ASP A 37 -5.38 10.00 -9.35
CA ASP A 37 -5.98 11.14 -10.05
C ASP A 37 -7.33 10.78 -10.69
N GLU A 38 -8.01 11.78 -11.24
CA GLU A 38 -9.33 11.60 -11.91
C GLU A 38 -9.29 10.66 -13.11
N ARG A 39 -8.10 10.38 -13.65
CA ARG A 39 -7.87 9.42 -14.75
C ARG A 39 -7.51 8.03 -14.24
N GLY A 40 -7.56 7.80 -12.92
CA GLY A 40 -7.21 6.53 -12.30
C GLY A 40 -5.70 6.27 -12.22
N ARG A 41 -4.85 7.27 -12.46
CA ARG A 41 -3.38 7.10 -12.41
C ARG A 41 -2.88 7.28 -10.99
N THR A 42 -2.02 6.35 -10.56
CA THR A 42 -1.39 6.39 -9.24
C THR A 42 -0.13 7.25 -9.25
N HIS A 43 -0.07 8.20 -8.33
CA HIS A 43 1.09 9.07 -8.11
C HIS A 43 1.68 8.75 -6.73
N VAL A 44 2.88 8.17 -6.71
CA VAL A 44 3.61 7.89 -5.47
C VAL A 44 4.08 9.20 -4.85
N LEU A 45 3.80 9.37 -3.57
CA LEU A 45 4.19 10.54 -2.79
C LEU A 45 5.44 10.25 -1.95
N GLU A 46 5.48 9.08 -1.32
CA GLU A 46 6.54 8.69 -0.39
C GLU A 46 6.62 7.17 -0.30
N GLU A 47 7.84 6.65 -0.11
CA GLU A 47 8.09 5.25 0.24
C GLU A 47 8.89 5.18 1.54
N LEU A 48 8.45 4.31 2.45
CA LEU A 48 9.15 3.97 3.67
C LEU A 48 9.49 2.48 3.67
N LYS A 49 10.72 2.16 4.11
CA LYS A 49 11.23 0.79 4.29
C LYS A 49 11.48 0.52 5.77
N GLY A 50 11.49 -0.76 6.15
CA GLY A 50 11.70 -1.19 7.53
C GLY A 50 10.50 -0.93 8.45
N VAL A 51 9.31 -0.73 7.89
CA VAL A 51 8.10 -0.50 8.69
C VAL A 51 7.54 -1.82 9.23
N ASP A 52 7.06 -1.85 10.47
CA ASP A 52 6.38 -3.04 10.99
C ASP A 52 4.93 -3.06 10.49
N PHE A 53 4.55 -4.11 9.77
CA PHE A 53 3.24 -4.23 9.15
C PHE A 53 2.08 -4.16 10.16
N LYS A 54 2.22 -4.81 11.32
CA LYS A 54 1.14 -4.92 12.31
C LYS A 54 1.01 -3.63 13.10
N ALA A 55 2.13 -3.11 13.61
CA ALA A 55 2.19 -1.88 14.39
C ALA A 55 1.74 -0.69 13.53
N THR A 56 2.26 -0.55 12.31
CA THR A 56 1.88 0.53 11.39
C THR A 56 0.41 0.41 11.00
N GLY A 57 -0.07 -0.80 10.66
CA GLY A 57 -1.48 -1.01 10.33
C GLY A 57 -2.43 -0.71 11.49
N THR A 58 -2.04 -1.01 12.72
CA THR A 58 -2.79 -0.65 13.93
C THR A 58 -2.77 0.86 14.17
N GLN A 59 -1.62 1.51 13.99
CA GLN A 59 -1.47 2.96 14.14
C GLN A 59 -2.34 3.71 13.13
N LEU A 60 -2.30 3.35 11.85
CA LEU A 60 -3.12 3.96 10.80
C LEU A 60 -4.61 3.91 11.14
N LYS A 61 -5.11 2.78 11.66
CA LYS A 61 -6.50 2.67 12.11
C LYS A 61 -6.82 3.61 13.28
N LYS A 62 -5.91 3.76 14.24
CA LYS A 62 -6.07 4.71 15.36
C LYS A 62 -6.10 6.15 14.89
N GLU A 63 -5.35 6.46 13.82
CA GLU A 63 -5.30 7.76 13.17
C GLU A 63 -6.48 8.01 12.20
N GLY A 64 -7.46 7.11 12.14
CA GLY A 64 -8.67 7.28 11.33
C GLY A 64 -8.55 6.82 9.88
N TRP A 65 -7.46 6.15 9.50
CA TRP A 65 -7.36 5.53 8.19
C TRP A 65 -8.22 4.27 8.09
N GLN A 66 -8.93 4.13 6.98
CA GLN A 66 -9.76 2.98 6.70
C GLN A 66 -8.98 1.92 5.91
N CYS A 67 -8.92 0.69 6.41
CA CYS A 67 -8.38 -0.43 5.66
C CYS A 67 -9.41 -0.88 4.60
N ILE A 68 -9.12 -0.66 3.32
CA ILE A 68 -10.06 -0.92 2.22
C ILE A 68 -9.84 -2.29 1.54
N GLY A 69 -8.80 -3.03 1.92
CA GLY A 69 -8.58 -4.39 1.45
C GLY A 69 -7.12 -4.70 1.15
N PRO A 70 -6.85 -5.78 0.40
CA PRO A 70 -5.50 -6.16 0.00
C PRO A 70 -4.90 -5.22 -1.04
N GLY A 71 -5.71 -4.59 -1.90
CA GLY A 71 -5.25 -3.64 -2.91
C GLY A 71 -4.33 -4.25 -3.96
N LEU A 72 -4.69 -5.44 -4.46
CA LEU A 72 -3.88 -6.15 -5.46
C LEU A 72 -3.69 -5.34 -6.74
N GLU A 73 -4.61 -4.44 -7.08
CA GLU A 73 -4.46 -3.52 -8.21
C GLU A 73 -3.26 -2.57 -8.06
N PHE A 74 -2.80 -2.33 -6.84
CA PHE A 74 -1.68 -1.45 -6.51
C PHE A 74 -0.37 -2.21 -6.34
N GLN A 75 -0.34 -3.53 -6.54
CA GLN A 75 0.88 -4.33 -6.36
C GLN A 75 2.04 -3.83 -7.24
N ARG A 76 1.74 -3.29 -8.43
CA ARG A 76 2.74 -2.70 -9.35
C ARG A 76 3.49 -1.51 -8.76
N LEU A 77 2.94 -0.83 -7.75
CA LEU A 77 3.65 0.22 -7.01
C LEU A 77 4.88 -0.32 -6.28
N LEU A 78 4.94 -1.63 -6.03
CA LEU A 78 6.07 -2.30 -5.40
C LEU A 78 7.16 -2.73 -6.39
N GLU A 79 6.83 -2.80 -7.69
CA GLU A 79 7.68 -3.36 -8.75
C GLU A 79 8.49 -2.29 -9.49
N ASN A 80 8.01 -1.04 -9.57
CA ASN A 80 8.61 0.02 -10.39
C ASN A 80 9.44 1.06 -9.61
N VAL A 81 9.83 0.78 -8.36
CA VAL A 81 10.68 1.70 -7.58
C VAL A 81 12.10 1.13 -7.51
N GLY A 82 12.74 1.09 -8.68
CA GLY A 82 14.09 0.56 -8.90
C GLY A 82 14.84 1.17 -10.09
N ASP A 83 14.13 1.60 -11.14
CA ASP A 83 14.75 2.09 -12.38
C ASP A 83 14.25 3.51 -12.77
N ALA A 84 14.47 4.48 -11.88
CA ALA A 84 14.38 5.88 -12.25
C ALA A 84 15.58 6.66 -11.70
N ILE A 85 16.80 6.18 -11.99
CA ILE A 85 17.99 7.01 -12.13
C ILE A 85 18.74 6.46 -13.36
N GLY A 86 18.60 7.17 -14.47
CA GLY A 86 19.31 6.99 -15.73
C GLY A 86 19.12 8.22 -16.58
#